data_AF-E3NYH0-F1
#
_entry.id   AF-E3NYH0-F1
#
_cell.length_a   1.000
_cell.length_b   1.000
_cell.length_c   1.000
_cell.angle_alpha   90.00
_cell.angle_beta   90.00
_cell.angle_gamma   90.00
#
_symmetry.space_group_name_H-M   'P 1'
#
loop_
_entity.id
_entity.type
_entity.pdbx_description
1 polymer ?
#
loop_
_entity_poly.entity_id
_entity_poly.type
_entity_poly.pdbx_seq_one_letter_code
_entity_poly.pdbx_strand_id
1 'polypeptide(L)'
;LRANKSTFAWGLEARVPFLDKEFINVAMNIDPEWKMIKREEGRIEKWVLRRAFDDEEKPYLPKHILYRQKEQFSDGVGYSWIDGLKDHAAKHVTDKMMLNAGNIFPHNTPTTKEAYYYRMIFERFFPQNSAVLTVPGGASVACSTAKAVEWDASWSKNLDPSGKAALGVHMSAYDEKANSVSKAAEFEKIIPMESSHVGVAIQS
;
A
#
# COMPACT_ATOMS: atom_id res chain seq x y z
N LEU A 1 6.88 9.26 9.06
CA LEU A 1 6.21 10.57 8.83
C LEU A 1 4.78 10.63 9.37
N ARG A 2 3.91 9.62 9.10
CA ARG A 2 2.49 9.65 9.50
C ARG A 2 2.28 9.90 11.00
N ALA A 3 2.81 9.03 11.87
CA ALA A 3 2.60 9.11 13.31
C ALA A 3 3.00 10.46 13.93
N ASN A 4 4.10 11.05 13.46
CA ASN A 4 4.57 12.36 13.90
C ASN A 4 3.67 13.49 13.36
N LYS A 5 3.53 13.64 12.04
CA LYS A 5 2.77 14.77 11.46
C LYS A 5 1.28 14.77 11.87
N SER A 6 0.65 13.60 11.98
CA SER A 6 -0.77 13.51 12.34
C SER A 6 -1.07 13.87 13.78
N THR A 7 -0.16 13.57 14.72
CA THR A 7 -0.33 13.92 16.14
C THR A 7 0.06 15.36 16.42
N PHE A 8 1.13 15.86 15.79
CA PHE A 8 1.55 17.26 15.89
C PHE A 8 0.51 18.25 15.33
N ALA A 9 -0.32 17.84 14.37
CA ALA A 9 -1.46 18.65 13.91
C ALA A 9 -2.43 19.05 15.04
N TRP A 10 -2.40 18.31 16.15
CA TRP A 10 -3.20 18.54 17.35
C TRP A 10 -2.35 18.87 18.58
N GLY A 11 -1.08 19.25 18.40
CA GLY A 11 -0.18 19.57 19.50
C GLY A 11 0.19 18.38 20.39
N LEU A 12 0.06 17.15 19.89
CA LEU A 12 0.36 15.93 20.63
C LEU A 12 1.72 15.35 20.21
N GLU A 13 2.53 14.94 21.19
CA GLU A 13 3.78 14.21 20.97
C GLU A 13 3.53 12.70 20.99
N ALA A 14 3.76 12.02 19.87
CA ALA A 14 3.78 10.56 19.82
C ALA A 14 5.16 9.99 20.17
N ARG A 15 5.21 9.09 21.15
CA ARG A 15 6.40 8.28 21.45
C ARG A 15 6.28 6.88 20.87
N VAL A 16 7.39 6.34 20.37
CA VAL A 16 7.43 5.05 19.66
C VAL A 16 8.48 4.13 20.27
N PRO A 17 8.20 3.47 21.42
CA PRO A 17 9.20 2.68 22.15
C PRO A 17 9.85 1.56 21.33
N PHE A 18 9.12 0.97 20.38
CA PHE A 18 9.64 -0.05 19.47
C PHE A 18 10.71 0.47 18.48
N LEU A 19 10.89 1.78 18.38
CA LEU A 19 11.96 2.42 17.61
C LEU A 19 13.04 3.04 18.51
N ASP A 20 13.03 2.73 19.81
CA ASP A 20 14.14 3.05 20.69
C ASP A 20 15.43 2.36 20.20
N LYS A 21 16.56 3.05 20.34
CA LYS A 21 17.85 2.57 19.80
C LYS A 21 18.31 1.29 20.48
N GLU A 22 18.15 1.18 21.81
CA GLU A 22 18.56 -0.01 22.55
C GLU A 22 17.63 -1.18 22.23
N PHE A 23 16.32 -0.91 22.14
CA PHE A 23 15.36 -1.92 21.71
C PHE A 23 15.67 -2.43 20.30
N ILE A 24 15.94 -1.55 19.33
CA ILE A 24 16.31 -1.95 17.97
C ILE A 24 17.57 -2.82 17.98
N ASN A 25 18.60 -2.45 18.74
CA ASN A 25 19.82 -3.24 18.81
C ASN A 25 19.55 -4.66 19.31
N VAL A 26 18.74 -4.82 20.36
CA VAL A 26 18.34 -6.15 20.84
C VAL A 26 17.52 -6.87 19.77
N ALA A 27 16.47 -6.24 19.25
CA ALA A 27 15.55 -6.85 18.29
C ALA A 27 16.26 -7.28 17.00
N MET A 28 17.24 -6.51 16.52
CA MET A 28 17.99 -6.83 15.29
C MET A 28 19.04 -7.92 15.49
N ASN A 29 19.58 -8.09 16.70
CA ASN A 29 20.54 -9.15 17.03
C ASN A 29 19.89 -10.52 17.32
N ILE A 30 18.57 -10.58 17.47
CA ILE A 30 17.85 -11.87 17.52
C ILE A 30 18.04 -12.59 16.17
N ASP A 31 18.49 -13.84 16.24
CA ASP A 31 18.63 -14.74 15.09
C ASP A 31 17.33 -14.73 14.26
N PRO A 32 17.41 -14.40 12.95
CA PRO A 32 16.26 -14.31 12.06
C PRO A 32 15.34 -15.54 12.08
N GLU A 33 15.88 -16.73 12.36
CA GLU A 33 15.10 -17.97 12.44
C GLU A 33 13.95 -17.89 13.47
N TRP A 34 14.15 -17.13 14.55
CA TRP A 34 13.12 -16.90 15.57
C TRP A 34 12.06 -15.87 15.17
N LYS A 35 12.30 -15.11 14.10
CA LYS A 35 11.36 -14.13 13.54
C LYS A 35 10.49 -14.73 12.44
N MET A 36 10.89 -15.89 11.90
CA MET A 36 10.15 -16.58 10.84
C MET A 36 8.84 -17.18 11.36
N ILE A 37 7.81 -17.12 10.51
CA ILE A 37 6.51 -17.74 10.77
C ILE A 37 6.67 -19.24 10.50
N LYS A 38 6.29 -20.07 11.47
CA LYS A 38 6.32 -21.54 11.36
C LYS A 38 5.02 -22.11 11.92
N ARG A 39 4.03 -22.29 11.04
CA ARG A 39 2.68 -22.71 11.43
C ARG A 39 2.67 -24.10 12.06
N GLU A 40 3.50 -25.02 11.56
CA GLU A 40 3.67 -26.38 12.10
C GLU A 40 4.06 -26.36 13.59
N GLU A 41 4.82 -25.35 14.01
CA GLU A 41 5.29 -25.15 15.39
C GLU A 41 4.40 -24.16 16.17
N GLY A 42 3.26 -23.72 15.61
CA GLY A 42 2.39 -22.71 16.22
C GLY A 42 2.96 -21.29 16.25
N ARG A 43 4.03 -21.00 15.48
CA ARG A 43 4.63 -19.66 15.41
C ARG A 43 3.90 -18.78 14.41
N ILE A 44 3.27 -17.73 14.92
CA ILE A 44 2.59 -16.69 14.13
C ILE A 44 3.47 -15.44 13.94
N GLU A 45 2.99 -14.43 13.24
CA GLU A 45 3.74 -13.19 13.06
C GLU A 45 4.11 -12.55 14.41
N LYS A 46 5.35 -12.06 14.51
CA LYS A 46 5.92 -11.51 15.74
C LYS A 46 5.90 -12.48 16.92
N TRP A 47 5.96 -13.80 16.68
CA TRP A 47 5.90 -14.82 17.73
C TRP A 47 6.89 -14.58 18.88
N VAL A 48 8.17 -14.29 18.59
CA VAL A 48 9.18 -14.03 19.63
C VAL A 48 8.78 -12.88 20.55
N LEU A 49 8.17 -11.83 20.00
CA LEU A 49 7.66 -10.70 20.79
C LEU A 49 6.45 -11.13 21.63
N ARG A 50 5.51 -11.91 21.06
CA ARG A 50 4.34 -12.39 21.80
C ARG A 50 4.78 -13.27 22.98
N ARG A 51 5.74 -14.17 22.78
CA ARG A 51 6.31 -15.03 23.83
C ARG A 51 7.00 -14.24 24.93
N ALA A 52 7.69 -13.15 24.62
CA ALA A 52 8.34 -12.31 25.62
C ALA A 52 7.34 -11.65 26.61
N PHE A 53 6.06 -11.55 26.24
CA PHE A 53 4.99 -11.01 27.09
C PHE A 53 3.98 -12.09 27.54
N ASP A 54 4.30 -13.37 27.29
CA ASP A 54 3.43 -14.50 27.61
C ASP A 54 3.71 -15.06 29.01
N ASP A 55 3.48 -14.21 30.02
CA ASP A 55 3.64 -14.55 31.44
C ASP A 55 2.38 -15.29 31.95
N GLU A 56 2.55 -16.49 32.50
CA GLU A 56 1.44 -17.32 33.01
C GLU A 56 0.99 -16.92 34.42
N GLU A 57 1.92 -16.43 35.25
CA GLU A 57 1.63 -16.04 36.63
C GLU A 57 1.09 -14.62 36.70
N LYS A 58 1.61 -13.72 35.86
CA LYS A 58 1.19 -12.32 35.78
C LYS A 58 1.00 -11.88 34.32
N PRO A 59 -0.11 -12.29 33.67
CA PRO A 59 -0.35 -11.97 32.26
C PRO A 59 -0.38 -10.47 31.99
N TYR A 60 0.43 -10.02 31.03
CA TYR A 60 0.40 -8.63 30.53
C TYR A 60 -0.88 -8.33 29.73
N LEU A 61 -1.38 -9.34 29.00
CA LEU A 61 -2.56 -9.26 28.14
C LEU A 61 -3.35 -10.57 28.19
N PRO A 62 -4.68 -10.54 27.98
CA PRO A 62 -5.45 -11.76 27.77
C PRO A 62 -4.91 -12.57 26.58
N LYS A 63 -4.87 -13.91 26.69
CA LYS A 63 -4.31 -14.81 25.66
C LYS A 63 -4.91 -14.56 24.27
N HIS A 64 -6.22 -14.33 24.18
CA HIS A 64 -6.89 -14.07 22.90
C HIS A 64 -6.45 -12.74 22.24
N ILE A 65 -5.97 -11.75 23.00
CA ILE A 65 -5.37 -10.52 22.47
C ILE A 65 -3.90 -10.78 22.12
N LEU A 66 -3.15 -11.43 23.02
CA LEU A 66 -1.73 -11.71 22.84
C LEU A 66 -1.44 -12.55 21.60
N TYR A 67 -2.36 -13.43 21.21
CA TYR A 67 -2.26 -14.29 20.03
C TYR A 67 -3.25 -13.92 18.91
N ARG A 68 -3.87 -12.74 18.97
CA ARG A 68 -4.70 -12.23 17.88
C ARG A 68 -3.88 -12.04 16.60
N GLN A 69 -4.41 -12.51 15.47
CA GLN A 69 -3.80 -12.29 14.16
C GLN A 69 -3.63 -10.79 13.88
N LYS A 70 -2.46 -10.43 13.35
CA LYS A 70 -2.15 -9.07 12.93
C LYS A 70 -3.01 -8.67 11.73
N GLU A 71 -3.75 -7.57 11.90
CA GLU A 71 -4.49 -6.91 10.82
C GLU A 71 -3.81 -5.60 10.41
N GLN A 72 -3.80 -5.26 9.12
CA GLN A 72 -3.34 -3.96 8.62
C GLN A 72 -4.18 -2.83 9.26
N PHE A 73 -3.59 -1.64 9.46
CA PHE A 73 -4.31 -0.52 10.08
C PHE A 73 -5.60 -0.14 9.35
N SER A 74 -5.61 -0.19 8.02
CA SER A 74 -6.78 0.14 7.20
C SER A 74 -7.93 -0.85 7.39
N ASP A 75 -7.61 -2.11 7.67
CA ASP A 75 -8.58 -3.17 7.94
C ASP A 75 -9.09 -3.10 9.38
N GLY A 76 -8.20 -2.78 10.32
CA GLY A 76 -8.53 -2.66 11.75
C GLY A 76 -9.37 -1.43 12.11
N VAL A 77 -9.44 -0.40 11.25
CA VAL A 77 -10.35 0.74 11.45
C VAL A 77 -11.77 0.49 10.93
N GLY A 78 -11.96 -0.54 10.11
CA GLY A 78 -13.23 -0.90 9.49
C GLY A 78 -13.12 -1.03 7.97
N TYR A 79 -13.63 -2.14 7.43
CA TYR A 79 -13.46 -2.49 6.03
C TYR A 79 -14.09 -1.49 5.04
N SER A 80 -15.16 -0.80 5.43
CA SER A 80 -15.82 0.21 4.59
C SER A 80 -15.02 1.50 4.41
N TRP A 81 -13.96 1.72 5.20
CA TRP A 81 -13.19 2.97 5.15
C TRP A 81 -12.44 3.13 3.82
N ILE A 82 -11.74 2.08 3.37
CA ILE A 82 -11.01 2.10 2.10
C ILE A 82 -11.99 2.22 0.93
N ASP A 83 -13.09 1.47 0.96
CA ASP A 83 -14.09 1.51 -0.12
C ASP A 83 -14.72 2.91 -0.22
N GLY A 84 -15.04 3.54 0.92
CA GLY A 84 -15.51 4.92 0.94
C GLY A 84 -14.52 5.93 0.34
N LEU A 85 -13.21 5.74 0.55
CA LEU A 85 -12.17 6.60 -0.05
C LEU A 85 -12.09 6.41 -1.57
N LYS A 86 -12.17 5.16 -2.06
CA LYS A 86 -12.21 4.85 -3.49
C LYS A 86 -13.43 5.46 -4.16
N ASP A 87 -14.61 5.29 -3.56
CA ASP A 87 -15.87 5.85 -4.04
C ASP A 87 -15.85 7.38 -4.08
N HIS A 88 -15.29 8.01 -3.04
CA HIS A 88 -15.14 9.46 -2.98
C HIS A 88 -14.21 9.96 -4.08
N ALA A 89 -13.04 9.34 -4.27
CA ALA A 89 -12.12 9.69 -5.32
C ALA A 89 -12.73 9.49 -6.72
N ALA A 90 -13.52 8.44 -6.92
CA ALA A 90 -14.20 8.16 -8.19
C ALA A 90 -15.21 9.25 -8.59
N LYS A 91 -15.80 9.96 -7.62
CA LYS A 91 -16.69 11.11 -7.88
C LYS A 91 -15.93 12.37 -8.31
N HIS A 92 -14.65 12.47 -7.99
CA HIS A 92 -13.83 13.67 -8.24
C HIS A 92 -12.82 13.51 -9.39
N VAL A 93 -12.45 12.27 -9.74
CA VAL A 93 -11.48 11.98 -10.79
C VAL A 93 -12.13 11.18 -11.91
N THR A 94 -12.22 11.80 -13.09
CA THR A 94 -12.81 11.18 -14.27
C THR A 94 -11.80 10.30 -15.01
N ASP A 95 -12.29 9.39 -15.86
CA ASP A 95 -11.40 8.56 -16.70
C ASP A 95 -10.60 9.41 -17.68
N LYS A 96 -11.17 10.52 -18.19
CA LYS A 96 -10.44 11.49 -19.00
C LYS A 96 -9.28 12.13 -18.25
N MET A 97 -9.44 12.45 -16.96
CA MET A 97 -8.34 12.95 -16.12
C MET A 97 -7.25 11.90 -15.96
N MET A 98 -7.63 10.64 -15.75
CA MET A 98 -6.67 9.53 -15.66
C MET A 98 -5.89 9.32 -16.96
N LEU A 99 -6.55 9.38 -18.13
CA LEU A 99 -5.88 9.28 -19.43
C LEU A 99 -4.83 10.38 -19.64
N ASN A 100 -5.07 11.58 -19.08
CA ASN A 100 -4.13 12.69 -19.17
C ASN A 100 -3.13 12.76 -18.00
N ALA A 101 -3.17 11.81 -17.06
CA ALA A 101 -2.39 11.87 -15.83
C ALA A 101 -0.88 11.95 -16.08
N GLY A 102 -0.37 11.22 -17.09
CA GLY A 102 1.05 11.24 -17.44
C GLY A 102 1.56 12.60 -17.94
N ASN A 103 0.68 13.41 -18.53
CA ASN A 103 1.03 14.74 -19.01
C ASN A 103 0.98 15.78 -17.88
N ILE A 104 0.07 15.61 -16.92
CA ILE A 104 -0.11 16.54 -15.79
C ILE A 104 0.91 16.24 -14.69
N PHE A 105 1.14 14.96 -14.38
CA PHE A 105 1.97 14.49 -13.28
C PHE A 105 3.08 13.56 -13.82
N PRO A 106 4.08 14.08 -14.55
CA PRO A 106 5.10 13.25 -15.19
C PRO A 106 6.00 12.50 -14.18
N HIS A 107 6.17 13.04 -12.96
CA HIS A 107 6.85 12.37 -11.87
C HIS A 107 5.85 11.67 -10.97
N ASN A 108 6.07 10.37 -10.67
CA ASN A 108 5.17 9.54 -9.87
C ASN A 108 3.72 9.64 -10.34
N THR A 109 3.50 9.37 -11.63
CA THR A 109 2.17 9.42 -12.25
C THR A 109 1.18 8.56 -11.47
N PRO A 110 0.05 9.10 -11.02
CA PRO A 110 -0.96 8.32 -10.31
C PRO A 110 -1.57 7.27 -11.23
N THR A 111 -1.61 6.03 -10.77
CA THR A 111 -2.17 4.88 -11.52
C THR A 111 -3.61 4.55 -11.13
N THR A 112 -4.13 5.17 -10.06
CA THR A 112 -5.52 5.01 -9.59
C THR A 112 -6.16 6.38 -9.38
N LYS A 113 -7.50 6.42 -9.45
CA LYS A 113 -8.29 7.64 -9.16
C LYS A 113 -8.05 8.18 -7.76
N GLU A 114 -7.89 7.29 -6.78
CA GLU A 114 -7.56 7.63 -5.40
C GLU A 114 -6.20 8.31 -5.30
N ALA A 115 -5.16 7.74 -5.91
CA ALA A 115 -3.83 8.34 -5.95
C ALA A 115 -3.84 9.69 -6.68
N TYR A 116 -4.60 9.81 -7.77
CA TYR A 116 -4.78 11.07 -8.50
C TYR A 116 -5.43 12.13 -7.61
N TYR A 117 -6.48 11.76 -6.88
CA TYR A 117 -7.18 12.67 -5.97
C TYR A 117 -6.24 13.18 -4.86
N TYR A 118 -5.45 12.30 -4.26
CA TYR A 118 -4.41 12.69 -3.29
C TYR A 118 -3.34 13.58 -3.91
N ARG A 119 -2.92 13.28 -5.13
CA ARG A 119 -1.93 14.09 -5.86
C ARG A 119 -2.45 15.51 -6.13
N MET A 120 -3.71 15.67 -6.52
CA MET A 120 -4.34 16.98 -6.69
C MET A 120 -4.34 17.79 -5.39
N ILE A 121 -4.67 17.16 -4.26
CA ILE A 121 -4.65 17.81 -2.95
C ILE A 121 -3.22 18.20 -2.58
N PHE A 122 -2.26 17.28 -2.77
CA PHE A 122 -0.85 17.52 -2.46
C PHE A 122 -0.31 18.73 -3.23
N GLU A 123 -0.45 18.78 -4.56
CA GLU A 123 0.08 19.89 -5.36
C GLU A 123 -0.66 21.21 -5.13
N ARG A 124 -1.92 21.17 -4.67
CA ARG A 124 -2.63 22.38 -4.21
C ARG A 124 -1.95 23.04 -3.00
N PHE A 125 -1.42 22.24 -2.07
CA PHE A 125 -0.72 22.75 -0.88
C PHE A 125 0.79 22.93 -1.09
N PHE A 126 1.38 22.11 -1.96
CA PHE A 126 2.82 22.05 -2.21
C PHE A 126 3.11 22.06 -3.73
N PRO A 127 2.93 23.20 -4.40
CA PRO A 127 3.05 23.30 -5.86
C PRO A 127 4.50 23.20 -6.38
N GLN A 128 5.50 23.20 -5.48
CA GLN A 128 6.90 23.19 -5.87
C GLN A 128 7.37 21.78 -6.26
N ASN A 129 8.13 21.68 -7.36
CA ASN A 129 8.76 20.43 -7.80
C ASN A 129 9.62 19.79 -6.69
N SER A 130 10.30 20.60 -5.87
CA SER A 130 11.10 20.10 -4.75
C SER A 130 10.26 19.31 -3.74
N ALA A 131 9.01 19.70 -3.50
CA ALA A 131 8.10 18.98 -2.60
C ALA A 131 7.69 17.63 -3.19
N VAL A 132 7.37 17.60 -4.49
CA VAL A 132 7.02 16.38 -5.22
C VAL A 132 8.15 15.34 -5.11
N LEU A 133 9.41 15.77 -5.24
CA LEU A 133 10.58 14.90 -5.13
C LEU A 133 10.83 14.33 -3.72
N THR A 134 10.18 14.85 -2.68
CA THR A 134 10.27 14.29 -1.31
C THR A 134 9.37 13.08 -1.10
N VAL A 135 8.43 12.83 -2.01
CA VAL A 135 7.49 11.69 -1.92
C VAL A 135 8.12 10.50 -2.65
N PRO A 136 8.47 9.40 -1.95
CA PRO A 136 9.05 8.24 -2.59
C PRO A 136 8.05 7.60 -3.56
N GLY A 137 8.52 7.28 -4.77
CA GLY A 137 7.75 6.60 -5.80
C GLY A 137 8.12 5.13 -5.97
N GLY A 138 7.47 4.48 -6.94
CA GLY A 138 7.71 3.08 -7.32
C GLY A 138 6.69 2.09 -6.75
N ALA A 139 6.81 0.83 -7.18
CA ALA A 139 5.99 -0.24 -6.66
C ALA A 139 6.21 -0.40 -5.14
N SER A 140 5.14 -0.50 -4.38
CA SER A 140 5.18 -0.68 -2.94
C SER A 140 4.01 -1.57 -2.54
N VAL A 141 4.26 -2.44 -1.56
CA VAL A 141 3.21 -3.18 -0.86
C VAL A 141 3.17 -2.63 0.56
N ALA A 142 2.02 -2.07 0.94
CA ALA A 142 1.81 -1.46 2.25
C ALA A 142 2.83 -0.35 2.59
N CYS A 143 3.62 -0.52 3.66
CA CYS A 143 4.64 0.43 4.11
C CYS A 143 6.06 0.02 3.68
N SER A 144 6.17 -0.83 2.65
CA SER A 144 7.45 -1.40 2.21
C SER A 144 8.01 -0.71 0.97
N THR A 145 9.26 -0.99 0.64
CA THR A 145 9.89 -0.52 -0.60
C THR A 145 9.61 -1.49 -1.75
N ALA A 146 9.97 -1.10 -2.98
CA ALA A 146 9.92 -1.99 -4.14
C ALA A 146 10.66 -3.31 -3.91
N LYS A 147 11.68 -3.31 -3.04
CA LYS A 147 12.46 -4.50 -2.70
C LYS A 147 11.61 -5.60 -2.04
N ALA A 148 10.57 -5.23 -1.29
CA ALA A 148 9.68 -6.21 -0.67
C ALA A 148 8.88 -7.01 -1.70
N VAL A 149 8.57 -6.41 -2.86
CA VAL A 149 7.88 -7.10 -3.97
C VAL A 149 8.74 -8.22 -4.54
N GLU A 150 10.06 -8.12 -4.42
CA GLU A 150 11.01 -9.14 -4.88
C GLU A 150 11.14 -10.33 -3.91
N TRP A 151 10.66 -10.20 -2.66
CA TRP A 151 10.83 -11.24 -1.64
C TRP A 151 9.85 -12.39 -1.79
N ASP A 152 8.70 -12.15 -2.43
CA ASP A 152 7.68 -13.16 -2.65
C ASP A 152 6.99 -12.92 -4.00
N ALA A 153 7.07 -13.91 -4.89
CA ALA A 153 6.45 -13.86 -6.21
C ALA A 153 4.92 -13.68 -6.14
N SER A 154 4.27 -14.11 -5.06
CA SER A 154 2.83 -13.91 -4.84
C SER A 154 2.45 -12.44 -4.64
N TRP A 155 3.35 -11.61 -4.08
CA TRP A 155 3.10 -10.18 -3.85
C TRP A 155 3.18 -9.34 -5.12
N SER A 156 3.92 -9.81 -6.13
CA SER A 156 3.98 -9.14 -7.45
C SER A 156 2.62 -9.11 -8.17
N LYS A 157 1.72 -10.03 -7.82
CA LYS A 157 0.40 -10.20 -8.47
C LYS A 157 -0.76 -9.56 -7.70
N ASN A 158 -0.53 -9.06 -6.48
CA ASN A 158 -1.59 -8.49 -5.65
C ASN A 158 -1.12 -7.25 -4.88
N LEU A 159 -1.27 -6.07 -5.51
CA LEU A 159 -0.79 -4.78 -5.02
C LEU A 159 -1.80 -4.01 -4.16
N ASP A 160 -2.89 -4.65 -3.74
CA ASP A 160 -3.87 -4.01 -2.86
C ASP A 160 -3.21 -3.65 -1.51
N PRO A 161 -3.34 -2.39 -1.05
CA PRO A 161 -2.74 -1.96 0.22
C PRO A 161 -3.44 -2.55 1.45
N SER A 162 -4.58 -3.24 1.32
CA SER A 162 -5.19 -4.00 2.41
C SER A 162 -4.39 -5.28 2.71
N GLY A 163 -4.33 -5.69 3.98
CA GLY A 163 -3.71 -6.96 4.37
C GLY A 163 -4.48 -8.18 3.86
N LYS A 164 -5.72 -8.00 3.39
CA LYS A 164 -6.59 -9.05 2.85
C LYS A 164 -6.15 -9.59 1.48
N ALA A 165 -5.31 -8.85 0.77
CA ALA A 165 -4.75 -9.31 -0.50
C ALA A 165 -3.74 -10.45 -0.36
N ALA A 166 -3.21 -10.70 0.84
CA ALA A 166 -2.36 -11.84 1.11
C ALA A 166 -3.19 -13.13 1.26
N LEU A 167 -3.62 -13.70 0.12
CA LEU A 167 -4.37 -14.96 0.05
C LEU A 167 -3.63 -16.07 0.82
N GLY A 168 -4.36 -16.80 1.67
CA GLY A 168 -3.80 -17.88 2.52
C GLY A 168 -3.03 -17.43 3.77
N VAL A 169 -2.78 -16.12 3.93
CA VAL A 169 -2.14 -15.54 5.12
C VAL A 169 -3.17 -14.97 6.09
N HIS A 170 -4.12 -14.18 5.58
CA HIS A 170 -5.16 -13.55 6.39
C HIS A 170 -6.38 -14.47 6.58
N MET A 171 -6.90 -14.60 7.80
CA MET A 171 -8.08 -15.46 8.06
C MET A 171 -9.35 -14.95 7.35
N SER A 172 -9.41 -13.65 7.05
CA SER A 172 -10.48 -13.01 6.28
C SER A 172 -9.99 -12.45 4.94
N ALA A 173 -9.11 -13.19 4.25
CA ALA A 173 -8.66 -12.84 2.91
C ALA A 173 -9.85 -12.76 1.92
N TYR A 174 -9.69 -12.01 0.83
CA TYR A 174 -10.71 -11.98 -0.22
C TYR A 174 -10.88 -13.37 -0.86
N ASP A 175 -12.11 -13.72 -1.24
CA ASP A 175 -12.36 -14.91 -2.05
C ASP A 175 -11.69 -14.76 -3.43
N GLU A 176 -11.07 -15.83 -3.94
CA GLU A 176 -10.37 -15.83 -5.24
C GLU A 176 -11.24 -15.32 -6.41
N LYS A 177 -12.57 -15.44 -6.30
CA LYS A 177 -13.53 -15.01 -7.32
C LYS A 177 -13.71 -13.48 -7.44
N ALA A 178 -13.34 -12.69 -6.43
CA ALA A 178 -13.48 -11.23 -6.47
C ALA A 178 -12.39 -10.54 -7.32
N ASN A 179 -11.24 -11.19 -7.53
CA ASN A 179 -10.10 -10.67 -8.30
C ASN A 179 -10.26 -10.76 -9.83
N SER A 180 -11.34 -11.38 -10.34
CA SER A 180 -11.58 -11.46 -11.78
C SER A 180 -12.21 -10.18 -12.36
N VAL A 181 -12.85 -9.36 -11.52
CA VAL A 181 -13.56 -8.15 -11.97
C VAL A 181 -12.60 -6.99 -12.28
N SER A 182 -11.37 -7.00 -11.74
CA SER A 182 -10.33 -6.02 -12.07
C SER A 182 -9.46 -6.38 -13.27
N LYS A 183 -9.70 -7.54 -13.92
CA LYS A 183 -8.91 -8.01 -15.07
C LYS A 183 -9.43 -7.58 -16.44
N ALA A 184 -10.57 -6.89 -16.51
CA ALA A 184 -11.15 -6.43 -17.78
C ALA A 184 -10.72 -5.00 -18.11
N ALA A 185 -9.46 -4.83 -18.52
CA ALA A 185 -9.02 -3.71 -19.35
C ALA A 185 -7.77 -4.13 -20.13
N GLU A 186 -7.85 -5.26 -20.84
CA GLU A 186 -6.93 -5.49 -21.96
C GLU A 186 -7.33 -4.53 -23.08
N PHE A 187 -6.43 -3.60 -23.40
CA PHE A 187 -6.56 -2.69 -24.52
C PHE A 187 -6.70 -3.51 -25.82
N GLU A 188 -7.88 -3.47 -26.44
CA GLU A 188 -8.03 -3.91 -27.82
C GLU A 188 -7.03 -3.14 -28.68
N LYS A 189 -6.18 -3.90 -29.40
CA LYS A 189 -5.20 -3.37 -30.33
C LYS A 189 -5.92 -2.54 -31.39
N ILE A 190 -5.73 -1.23 -31.35
CA ILE A 190 -6.12 -0.33 -32.44
C ILE A 190 -5.27 -0.72 -33.67
N ILE A 191 -5.94 -1.20 -34.70
CA ILE A 191 -5.38 -1.49 -36.02
C ILE A 191 -4.83 -0.18 -36.60
N PRO A 192 -3.57 -0.09 -37.08
CA PRO A 192 -3.07 1.12 -37.70
C PRO A 192 -3.77 1.33 -39.05
N MET A 193 -4.49 2.44 -39.17
CA MET A 193 -5.10 2.89 -40.42
C MET A 193 -3.98 3.40 -41.34
N GLU A 194 -3.80 2.76 -42.50
CA GLU A 194 -2.81 3.15 -43.50
C GLU A 194 -3.02 4.61 -43.96
N SER A 195 -1.95 5.39 -43.94
CA SER A 195 -1.95 6.78 -44.43
C SER A 195 -1.94 6.80 -45.96
N SER A 196 -3.09 7.06 -46.59
CA SER A 196 -3.15 7.40 -48.01
C SER A 196 -2.56 8.80 -48.21
N HIS A 197 -1.44 8.87 -48.92
CA HIS A 197 -0.82 10.13 -49.33
C HIS A 197 -1.64 10.72 -50.46
N VAL A 198 -2.44 11.75 -50.19
CA VAL A 198 -3.04 12.58 -51.25
C VAL A 198 -2.04 13.69 -51.57
N GLY A 199 -1.28 13.48 -52.64
CA GLY A 199 -0.40 14.50 -53.20
C GLY A 199 -1.22 15.65 -53.77
N VAL A 200 -1.01 16.86 -53.25
CA VAL A 200 -1.53 18.09 -53.86
C VAL A 200 -0.47 18.59 -54.85
N ALA A 201 -0.75 18.41 -56.14
CA ALA A 201 0.05 18.99 -57.21
C ALA A 201 -0.25 20.50 -57.30
N ILE A 202 0.80 21.31 -57.17
CA ILE A 202 0.77 22.74 -57.48
C ILE A 202 1.02 22.86 -58.99
N GLN A 203 0.06 23.42 -59.73
CA GLN A 203 0.31 23.91 -61.09
C GLN A 203 0.43 25.43 -61.06
N SER A 204 1.54 25.89 -61.62
CA SER A 204 1.94 27.26 -61.91
C SER A 204 1.01 27.99 -62.85
#